data_AF-A0AB33IGZ1-F1
#
_entry.id   AF-A0AB33IGZ1-F1
#
_cell.length_a   1.000
_cell.length_b   1.000
_cell.length_c   1.000
_cell.angle_alpha   90.00
_cell.angle_beta   90.00
_cell.angle_gamma   90.00
#
_symmetry.space_group_name_H-M   'P 1'
#
loop_
_entity.id
_entity.type
_entity.pdbx_description
1 polymer ?
#
loop_
_entity_poly.entity_id
_entity_poly.type
_entity_poly.pdbx_seq_one_letter_code
_entity_poly.pdbx_strand_id
1 'polypeptide(L)'
;MSKPSLPNIELATLGALERGEKRDKAIRKFLSGWPPFTYGPLRKWLNDILCAKGQLPLELLSPPWALIENKIIKACGKNEEGKIYNSKKGKSLYEFRENNDIQFRSHQTLSSLILPNGTRTTFWSNIIAVSNGRPLLPFFDLRSSSGLNSNKAKQIAMSIQQRVAIEQDADLDQSGTTPAIIQVSGSLKDGFTTQLIENNFHTLLSMSEIEEIVLEVWDDMIRVRQEDQGLERKTGTGGLFD
;
A
#
# COMPACT_ATOMS: atom_id res chain seq x y z
N MET A 1 2.42 -17.97 -18.65
CA MET A 1 2.24 -17.90 -17.18
C MET A 1 2.47 -16.45 -16.74
N SER A 2 1.57 -15.85 -15.97
CA SER A 2 1.75 -14.48 -15.47
C SER A 2 2.97 -14.42 -14.54
N LYS A 3 3.82 -13.42 -14.74
CA LYS A 3 4.93 -13.13 -13.82
C LYS A 3 4.31 -12.67 -12.49
N PRO A 4 4.76 -13.18 -11.33
CA PRO A 4 4.29 -12.65 -10.05
C PRO A 4 4.61 -11.15 -10.02
N SER A 5 3.57 -10.35 -9.84
CA SER A 5 3.71 -8.93 -9.52
C SER A 5 3.90 -8.86 -8.02
N LEU A 6 4.90 -8.12 -7.55
CA LEU A 6 5.13 -7.85 -6.14
C LEU A 6 4.32 -6.59 -5.80
N PRO A 7 3.13 -6.71 -5.16
CA PRO A 7 2.35 -5.54 -4.83
C PRO A 7 3.06 -4.72 -3.76
N ASN A 8 2.66 -3.45 -3.65
CA ASN A 8 3.43 -2.44 -2.94
C ASN A 8 3.76 -2.85 -1.50
N ILE A 9 2.75 -3.23 -0.71
CA ILE A 9 2.94 -3.56 0.70
C ILE A 9 3.80 -4.82 0.89
N GLU A 10 3.74 -5.79 -0.02
CA GLU A 10 4.54 -7.03 0.03
C GLU A 10 6.03 -6.76 -0.10
N LEU A 11 6.45 -5.81 -0.95
CA LEU A 11 7.87 -5.44 -1.05
C LEU A 11 8.41 -5.01 0.33
N ALA A 12 7.72 -4.07 0.97
CA ALA A 12 8.16 -3.53 2.25
C ALA A 12 8.04 -4.56 3.39
N THR A 13 6.98 -5.36 3.41
CA THR A 13 6.75 -6.34 4.48
C THR A 13 7.69 -7.54 4.36
N LEU A 14 7.99 -8.04 3.15
CA LEU A 14 8.96 -9.12 2.94
C LEU A 14 10.40 -8.64 3.13
N GLY A 15 10.75 -7.46 2.60
CA GLY A 15 12.07 -6.85 2.78
C GLY A 15 12.39 -6.51 4.24
N ALA A 16 11.36 -6.33 5.08
CA ALA A 16 11.52 -6.13 6.51
C ALA A 16 11.80 -7.41 7.30
N LEU A 17 11.62 -8.59 6.71
CA LEU A 17 11.93 -9.87 7.36
C LEU A 17 13.39 -10.25 7.13
N GLU A 18 14.02 -10.83 8.14
CA GLU A 18 15.33 -11.48 7.98
C GLU A 18 15.25 -12.59 6.91
N ARG A 19 16.32 -12.73 6.12
CA ARG A 19 16.45 -13.79 5.11
C ARG A 19 16.39 -15.17 5.76
N GLY A 20 15.92 -16.15 4.99
CA GLY A 20 15.78 -17.53 5.43
C GLY A 20 14.34 -17.89 5.79
N GLU A 21 14.17 -18.82 6.73
CA GLU A 21 12.90 -19.53 6.94
C GLU A 21 11.68 -18.61 7.15
N LYS A 22 11.83 -17.53 7.92
CA LYS A 22 10.73 -16.58 8.20
C LYS A 22 10.25 -15.89 6.92
N ARG A 23 11.18 -15.35 6.12
CA ARG A 23 10.86 -14.69 4.85
C ARG A 23 10.33 -15.70 3.85
N ASP A 24 10.92 -16.88 3.75
CA ASP A 24 10.48 -17.95 2.85
C ASP A 24 9.05 -18.39 3.14
N LYS A 25 8.70 -18.57 4.42
CA LYS A 25 7.33 -18.90 4.83
C LYS A 25 6.35 -17.78 4.44
N ALA A 26 6.74 -16.52 4.60
CA ALA A 26 5.92 -15.38 4.18
C ALA A 26 5.75 -15.31 2.66
N ILE A 27 6.83 -15.58 1.91
CA ILE A 27 6.82 -15.67 0.44
C ILE A 27 5.88 -16.79 -0.02
N ARG A 28 5.99 -18.00 0.53
CA ARG A 28 5.08 -19.11 0.18
C ARG A 28 3.63 -18.75 0.44
N LYS A 29 3.34 -18.13 1.59
CA LYS A 29 1.99 -17.65 1.90
C LYS A 29 1.50 -16.63 0.86
N PHE A 30 2.35 -15.69 0.47
CA PHE A 30 2.02 -14.71 -0.57
C PHE A 30 1.79 -15.37 -1.95
N LEU A 31 2.64 -16.32 -2.34
CA LEU A 31 2.53 -17.03 -3.62
C LEU A 31 1.32 -17.96 -3.68
N SER A 32 0.89 -18.53 -2.54
CA SER A 32 -0.20 -19.50 -2.46
C SER A 32 -1.60 -18.94 -2.73
N GLY A 33 -1.80 -17.62 -2.71
CA GLY A 33 -3.14 -17.09 -2.93
C GLY A 33 -3.22 -15.57 -3.02
N TRP A 34 -4.17 -15.12 -3.84
CA TRP A 34 -4.55 -13.71 -3.90
C TRP A 34 -5.58 -13.39 -2.80
N PRO A 35 -5.58 -12.17 -2.26
CA PRO A 35 -6.63 -11.74 -1.34
C PRO A 35 -8.03 -11.90 -1.98
N PRO A 36 -9.07 -12.26 -1.20
CA PRO A 36 -10.42 -12.52 -1.71
C PRO A 36 -11.11 -11.29 -2.32
N PHE A 37 -10.58 -10.09 -2.03
CA PHE A 37 -11.03 -8.82 -2.61
C PHE A 37 -9.86 -7.82 -2.65
N THR A 38 -10.08 -6.69 -3.33
CA THR A 38 -9.10 -5.60 -3.39
C THR A 38 -9.65 -4.33 -2.76
N TYR A 39 -8.76 -3.40 -2.42
CA TYR A 39 -9.12 -2.04 -2.03
C TYR A 39 -9.14 -1.05 -3.20
N GLY A 40 -9.10 -1.55 -4.44
CA GLY A 40 -9.24 -0.71 -5.64
C GLY A 40 -10.50 0.16 -5.63
N PRO A 41 -11.68 -0.39 -5.27
CA PRO A 41 -12.92 0.37 -5.15
C PRO A 41 -12.82 1.56 -4.19
N LEU A 42 -12.28 1.37 -2.97
CA LEU A 42 -12.04 2.47 -2.04
C LEU A 42 -11.00 3.46 -2.59
N ARG A 43 -9.85 2.96 -3.07
CA ARG A 43 -8.75 3.82 -3.57
C ARG A 43 -9.18 4.76 -4.69
N LYS A 44 -10.08 4.29 -5.57
CA LYS A 44 -10.65 5.09 -6.66
C LYS A 44 -11.38 6.35 -6.17
N TRP A 45 -11.95 6.29 -4.96
CA TRP A 45 -12.73 7.38 -4.38
C TRP A 45 -12.01 8.12 -3.25
N LEU A 46 -10.69 7.96 -3.09
CA LEU A 46 -9.92 8.64 -2.03
C LEU A 46 -10.06 10.17 -2.08
N ASN A 47 -10.05 10.78 -3.26
CA ASN A 47 -10.25 12.24 -3.38
C ASN A 47 -11.61 12.68 -2.80
N ASP A 48 -12.69 11.94 -3.08
CA ASP A 48 -14.02 12.23 -2.54
C ASP A 48 -14.05 11.99 -1.02
N ILE A 49 -13.50 10.87 -0.54
CA ILE A 49 -13.44 10.51 0.91
C ILE A 49 -12.74 11.60 1.72
N LEU A 50 -11.60 12.08 1.21
CA LEU A 50 -10.74 13.04 1.90
C LEU A 50 -11.12 14.50 1.58
N CYS A 51 -12.11 14.71 0.72
CA CYS A 51 -12.46 16.01 0.15
C CYS A 51 -11.21 16.75 -0.37
N ALA A 52 -10.35 16.02 -1.09
CA ALA A 52 -9.09 16.54 -1.58
C ALA A 52 -9.35 17.65 -2.59
N LYS A 53 -8.81 18.85 -2.32
CA LYS A 53 -8.99 20.01 -3.20
C LYS A 53 -8.23 19.79 -4.51
N GLY A 54 -8.91 20.01 -5.62
CA GLY A 54 -8.30 19.99 -6.95
C GLY A 54 -7.40 21.21 -7.19
N GLN A 55 -6.82 21.29 -8.39
CA GLN A 55 -5.99 22.43 -8.81
C GLN A 55 -6.81 23.71 -9.04
N LEU A 56 -8.11 23.58 -9.30
CA LEU A 56 -9.01 24.72 -9.44
C LEU A 56 -9.44 25.22 -8.06
N PRO A 57 -9.50 26.55 -7.83
CA PRO A 57 -9.87 27.16 -6.54
C PRO A 57 -11.40 27.10 -6.32
N LEU A 58 -12.00 25.94 -6.53
CA LEU A 58 -13.42 25.71 -6.28
C LEU A 58 -13.60 25.20 -4.86
N GLU A 59 -14.44 25.89 -4.08
CA GLU A 59 -14.90 25.38 -2.80
C GLU A 59 -15.95 24.30 -3.05
N LEU A 60 -15.51 23.05 -2.99
CA LEU A 60 -16.40 21.90 -3.07
C LEU A 60 -16.96 21.60 -1.68
N LEU A 61 -18.29 21.45 -1.61
CA LEU A 61 -18.94 20.96 -0.41
C LEU A 61 -18.47 19.52 -0.14
N SER A 62 -18.25 19.22 1.14
CA SER A 62 -17.95 17.87 1.61
C SER A 62 -19.08 16.92 1.18
N PRO A 63 -18.83 15.91 0.33
CA PRO A 63 -19.87 14.99 -0.10
C PRO A 63 -20.34 14.14 1.10
N PRO A 64 -21.66 13.94 1.29
CA PRO A 64 -22.15 13.13 2.39
C PRO A 64 -21.67 11.69 2.24
N TRP A 65 -21.28 11.07 3.36
CA TRP A 65 -20.75 9.70 3.39
C TRP A 65 -21.60 8.70 2.57
N ALA A 66 -22.93 8.74 2.70
CA ALA A 66 -23.83 7.82 2.00
C ALA A 66 -23.67 7.85 0.46
N LEU A 67 -23.32 9.01 -0.12
CA LEU A 67 -23.06 9.12 -1.55
C LEU A 67 -21.76 8.41 -1.94
N ILE A 68 -20.71 8.62 -1.14
CA ILE A 68 -19.39 8.00 -1.34
C ILE A 68 -19.49 6.48 -1.17
N GLU A 69 -20.14 6.02 -0.10
CA GLU A 69 -20.36 4.61 0.20
C GLU A 69 -21.07 3.91 -0.95
N ASN A 70 -22.15 4.50 -1.48
CA ASN A 70 -22.85 3.95 -2.63
C ASN A 70 -21.95 3.79 -3.86
N LYS A 71 -21.05 4.74 -4.12
CA LYS A 71 -20.08 4.64 -5.21
C LYS A 71 -19.04 3.53 -4.98
N ILE A 72 -18.57 3.37 -3.74
CA ILE A 72 -17.64 2.30 -3.35
C ILE A 72 -18.30 0.92 -3.49
N ILE A 73 -19.52 0.76 -2.96
CA ILE A 73 -20.28 -0.49 -3.02
C ILE A 73 -20.55 -0.89 -4.47
N LYS A 74 -20.97 0.06 -5.32
CA LYS A 74 -21.17 -0.18 -6.76
C LYS A 74 -19.87 -0.63 -7.44
N ALA A 75 -18.73 -0.02 -7.11
CA ALA A 75 -17.43 -0.39 -7.67
C ALA A 75 -16.94 -1.78 -7.22
N CYS A 76 -17.43 -2.32 -6.11
CA CYS A 76 -17.11 -3.70 -5.66
C CYS A 76 -17.88 -4.78 -6.44
N GLY A 77 -18.91 -4.43 -7.22
CA GLY A 77 -19.69 -5.36 -8.02
C GLY A 77 -20.40 -6.42 -7.17
N LYS A 78 -20.16 -7.70 -7.45
CA LYS A 78 -20.77 -8.85 -6.74
C LYS A 78 -19.97 -9.33 -5.51
N ASN A 79 -18.84 -8.69 -5.19
CA ASN A 79 -17.99 -9.12 -4.09
C ASN A 79 -18.52 -8.56 -2.75
N GLU A 80 -19.32 -9.34 -2.04
CA GLU A 80 -19.95 -8.93 -0.77
C GLU A 80 -18.94 -8.62 0.33
N GLU A 81 -17.90 -9.43 0.47
CA GLU A 81 -16.84 -9.18 1.45
C GLU A 81 -16.11 -7.86 1.14
N GLY A 82 -15.78 -7.65 -0.13
CA GLY A 82 -15.19 -6.41 -0.64
C GLY A 82 -16.05 -5.19 -0.34
N LYS A 83 -17.38 -5.26 -0.51
CA LYS A 83 -18.30 -4.16 -0.15
C LYS A 83 -18.19 -3.81 1.32
N ILE A 84 -18.26 -4.81 2.20
CA ILE A 84 -18.22 -4.61 3.65
C ILE A 84 -16.89 -3.96 4.07
N TYR A 85 -15.75 -4.51 3.65
CA TYR A 85 -14.45 -4.00 4.04
C TYR A 85 -14.14 -2.62 3.43
N ASN A 86 -14.42 -2.42 2.13
CA ASN A 86 -14.17 -1.14 1.48
C ASN A 86 -15.09 -0.03 2.05
N SER A 87 -16.36 -0.32 2.34
CA SER A 87 -17.25 0.65 2.99
C SER A 87 -16.73 1.01 4.39
N LYS A 88 -16.55 0.03 5.28
CA LYS A 88 -16.18 0.30 6.67
C LYS A 88 -14.82 0.99 6.82
N LYS A 89 -13.81 0.60 6.01
CA LYS A 89 -12.51 1.29 6.00
C LYS A 89 -12.60 2.68 5.38
N GLY A 90 -13.41 2.84 4.32
CA GLY A 90 -13.69 4.16 3.76
C GLY A 90 -14.36 5.08 4.77
N LYS A 91 -15.26 4.55 5.61
CA LYS A 91 -15.92 5.31 6.67
C LYS A 91 -14.91 5.79 7.71
N SER A 92 -14.01 4.91 8.14
CA SER A 92 -12.94 5.26 9.07
C SER A 92 -12.05 6.39 8.53
N LEU A 93 -11.71 6.38 7.23
CA LEU A 93 -10.98 7.47 6.58
C LEU A 93 -11.77 8.77 6.50
N TYR A 94 -13.07 8.69 6.20
CA TYR A 94 -13.97 9.84 6.17
C TYR A 94 -14.04 10.52 7.54
N GLU A 95 -14.28 9.72 8.60
CA GLU A 95 -14.32 10.20 9.99
C GLU A 95 -12.96 10.75 10.44
N PHE A 96 -11.86 10.11 10.04
CA PHE A 96 -10.52 10.61 10.30
C PHE A 96 -10.32 12.01 9.73
N ARG A 97 -10.72 12.25 8.48
CA ARG A 97 -10.61 13.57 7.87
C ARG A 97 -11.54 14.61 8.52
N GLU A 98 -12.73 14.23 8.99
CA GLU A 98 -13.63 15.16 9.70
C GLU A 98 -13.12 15.50 11.12
N ASN A 99 -12.44 14.56 11.78
CA ASN A 99 -12.00 14.71 13.17
C ASN A 99 -10.58 15.26 13.34
N ASN A 100 -9.85 15.47 12.23
CA ASN A 100 -8.47 15.97 12.26
C ASN A 100 -8.34 17.20 11.38
N ASP A 101 -7.55 18.18 11.81
CA ASP A 101 -7.21 19.36 11.00
C ASP A 101 -6.11 19.02 9.99
N ILE A 102 -6.46 18.17 9.02
CA ILE A 102 -5.58 17.76 7.92
C ILE A 102 -6.25 18.15 6.61
N GLN A 103 -5.57 18.97 5.82
CA GLN A 103 -6.04 19.35 4.50
C GLN A 103 -5.48 18.37 3.46
N PHE A 104 -6.30 17.96 2.50
CA PHE A 104 -5.87 17.11 1.40
C PHE A 104 -5.95 17.87 0.08
N ARG A 105 -4.96 17.67 -0.78
CA ARG A 105 -4.90 18.26 -2.12
C ARG A 105 -4.58 17.19 -3.14
N SER A 106 -5.34 17.13 -4.23
CA SER A 106 -4.99 16.29 -5.36
C SER A 106 -3.68 16.80 -5.97
N HIS A 107 -2.84 15.87 -6.39
CA HIS A 107 -1.55 16.16 -7.01
C HIS A 107 -1.41 15.37 -8.32
N GLN A 108 -0.42 15.72 -9.13
CA GLN A 108 -0.14 14.99 -10.37
C GLN A 108 0.36 13.58 -10.09
N THR A 109 0.37 12.74 -11.12
CA THR A 109 0.90 11.37 -11.01
C THR A 109 2.42 11.41 -10.86
N LEU A 110 2.91 10.81 -9.78
CA LEU A 110 4.34 10.74 -9.47
C LEU A 110 5.02 9.47 -10.04
N SER A 111 6.33 9.55 -10.26
CA SER A 111 7.18 8.47 -10.74
C SER A 111 7.11 7.24 -9.85
N SER A 112 6.93 6.05 -10.44
CA SER A 112 6.87 4.77 -9.72
C SER A 112 8.21 4.05 -9.68
N LEU A 113 8.44 3.27 -8.62
CA LEU A 113 9.57 2.36 -8.56
C LEU A 113 9.35 1.22 -9.57
N ILE A 114 10.34 0.94 -10.41
CA ILE A 114 10.30 -0.13 -11.40
C ILE A 114 11.00 -1.35 -10.81
N LEU A 115 10.29 -2.48 -10.81
CA LEU A 115 10.80 -3.76 -10.31
C LEU A 115 11.56 -4.53 -11.40
N PRO A 116 12.39 -5.53 -11.04
CA PRO A 116 13.19 -6.29 -12.01
C PRO A 116 12.37 -6.96 -13.14
N ASN A 117 11.10 -7.27 -12.90
CA ASN A 117 10.19 -7.84 -13.91
C ASN A 117 9.54 -6.79 -14.83
N GLY A 118 9.85 -5.51 -14.67
CA GLY A 118 9.25 -4.38 -15.39
C GLY A 118 7.92 -3.88 -14.81
N THR A 119 7.41 -4.50 -13.74
CA THR A 119 6.20 -4.00 -13.06
C THR A 119 6.51 -2.78 -12.19
N ARG A 120 5.49 -1.97 -11.91
CA ARG A 120 5.62 -0.73 -11.12
C ARG A 120 5.04 -0.93 -9.73
N THR A 121 5.70 -0.36 -8.74
CA THR A 121 5.22 -0.30 -7.35
C THR A 121 5.26 1.14 -6.84
N THR A 122 4.30 1.51 -6.01
CA THR A 122 4.18 2.87 -5.46
C THR A 122 3.81 2.86 -3.98
N PHE A 123 4.44 3.71 -3.19
CA PHE A 123 4.08 3.90 -1.78
C PHE A 123 3.46 5.28 -1.56
N TRP A 124 2.61 5.74 -2.47
CA TRP A 124 1.90 7.00 -2.32
C TRP A 124 0.61 6.96 -3.12
N SER A 125 -0.22 7.97 -2.91
CA SER A 125 -1.32 8.30 -3.80
C SER A 125 -1.04 9.66 -4.45
N ASN A 126 -1.84 10.03 -5.46
CA ASN A 126 -1.80 11.35 -6.09
C ASN A 126 -2.50 12.41 -5.21
N ILE A 127 -2.17 12.42 -3.92
CA ILE A 127 -2.74 13.30 -2.88
C ILE A 127 -1.60 13.73 -1.97
N ILE A 128 -1.51 15.04 -1.70
CA ILE A 128 -0.68 15.62 -0.65
C ILE A 128 -1.58 15.92 0.54
N ALA A 129 -1.12 15.55 1.74
CA ALA A 129 -1.75 15.95 2.99
C ALA A 129 -0.98 17.13 3.58
N VAL A 130 -1.67 18.05 4.25
CA VAL A 130 -1.06 19.16 4.98
C VAL A 130 -1.54 19.06 6.41
N SER A 131 -0.63 18.76 7.33
CA SER A 131 -0.92 18.67 8.76
C SER A 131 0.00 19.63 9.50
N ASN A 132 -0.54 20.46 10.39
CA ASN A 132 0.22 21.47 11.13
C ASN A 132 1.11 22.35 10.23
N GLY A 133 0.59 22.72 9.04
CA GLY A 133 1.30 23.51 8.04
C GLY A 133 2.42 22.78 7.30
N ARG A 134 2.65 21.49 7.56
CA ARG A 134 3.69 20.69 6.90
C ARG A 134 3.09 19.82 5.81
N PRO A 135 3.63 19.87 4.57
CA PRO A 135 3.20 18.98 3.51
C PRO A 135 3.74 17.57 3.75
N LEU A 136 2.89 16.59 3.53
CA LEU A 136 3.14 15.16 3.70
C LEU A 136 2.72 14.44 2.42
N LEU A 137 3.52 13.44 2.00
CA LEU A 137 3.14 12.50 0.95
C LEU A 137 2.60 11.21 1.58
N PRO A 138 1.26 11.04 1.69
CA PRO A 138 0.69 9.86 2.33
C PRO A 138 0.64 8.63 1.42
N PHE A 139 1.01 7.49 2.00
CA PHE A 139 0.57 6.16 1.57
C PHE A 139 -0.67 5.72 2.35
N PHE A 140 -1.69 5.18 1.68
CA PHE A 140 -2.87 4.63 2.34
C PHE A 140 -2.73 3.12 2.56
N ASP A 141 -2.32 2.74 3.77
CA ASP A 141 -2.26 1.35 4.20
C ASP A 141 -3.63 0.89 4.71
N LEU A 142 -4.36 0.23 3.83
CA LEU A 142 -5.71 -0.28 4.11
C LEU A 142 -5.70 -1.70 4.66
N ARG A 143 -4.53 -2.34 4.81
CA ARG A 143 -4.44 -3.74 5.27
C ARG A 143 -4.19 -3.79 6.76
N SER A 144 -5.16 -4.24 7.54
CA SER A 144 -4.99 -4.31 9.01
C SER A 144 -3.94 -5.36 9.41
N SER A 145 -4.18 -6.64 9.08
CA SER A 145 -3.35 -7.76 9.56
C SER A 145 -2.10 -7.99 8.73
N SER A 146 -2.12 -7.61 7.45
CA SER A 146 -1.02 -7.77 6.49
C SER A 146 -0.48 -6.45 5.94
N GLY A 147 -0.68 -5.35 6.69
CA GLY A 147 -0.16 -4.02 6.38
C GLY A 147 1.27 -3.79 6.83
N LEU A 148 1.67 -2.53 6.82
CA LEU A 148 2.98 -2.02 7.24
C LEU A 148 3.09 -1.98 8.78
N ASN A 149 2.99 -3.15 9.41
CA ASN A 149 2.89 -3.26 10.86
C ASN A 149 4.25 -3.12 11.56
N SER A 150 5.35 -3.58 10.96
CA SER A 150 6.70 -3.44 11.55
C SER A 150 7.30 -2.07 11.26
N ASN A 151 8.17 -1.57 12.15
CA ASN A 151 8.89 -0.31 11.92
C ASN A 151 9.80 -0.40 10.70
N LYS A 152 10.45 -1.55 10.46
CA LYS A 152 11.30 -1.73 9.28
C LYS A 152 10.48 -1.67 7.98
N ALA A 153 9.28 -2.23 7.93
CA ALA A 153 8.41 -2.13 6.75
C ALA A 153 7.97 -0.68 6.49
N LYS A 154 7.60 0.07 7.55
CA LYS A 154 7.30 1.50 7.44
C LYS A 154 8.51 2.30 6.95
N GLN A 155 9.71 2.03 7.48
CA GLN A 155 10.95 2.67 7.05
C GLN A 155 11.22 2.42 5.57
N ILE A 156 11.07 1.17 5.08
CA ILE A 156 11.25 0.84 3.66
C ILE A 156 10.26 1.62 2.80
N ALA A 157 8.97 1.60 3.14
CA ALA A 157 7.93 2.32 2.40
C ALA A 157 8.20 3.84 2.35
N MET A 158 8.53 4.45 3.48
CA MET A 158 8.85 5.88 3.59
C MET A 158 10.16 6.25 2.89
N SER A 159 11.14 5.35 2.87
CA SER A 159 12.38 5.57 2.10
C SER A 159 12.08 5.57 0.60
N ILE A 160 11.23 4.67 0.13
CA ILE A 160 10.82 4.64 -1.29
C ILE A 160 10.00 5.90 -1.65
N GLN A 161 9.10 6.36 -0.78
CA GLN A 161 8.41 7.65 -0.95
C GLN A 161 9.41 8.80 -1.14
N GLN A 162 10.38 8.90 -0.23
CA GLN A 162 11.40 9.94 -0.26
C GLN A 162 12.19 9.91 -1.56
N ARG A 163 12.82 8.77 -1.88
CA ARG A 163 13.80 8.70 -2.96
C ARG A 163 13.20 8.69 -4.36
N VAL A 164 12.01 8.09 -4.52
CA VAL A 164 11.42 7.81 -5.84
C VAL A 164 10.34 8.82 -6.21
N ALA A 165 9.63 9.37 -5.23
CA ALA A 165 8.54 10.30 -5.48
C ALA A 165 8.90 11.73 -5.11
N ILE A 166 9.37 11.98 -3.88
CA ILE A 166 9.63 13.35 -3.38
C ILE A 166 10.88 13.94 -4.04
N GLU A 167 12.03 13.28 -3.94
CA GLU A 167 13.31 13.79 -4.50
C GLU A 167 13.32 13.86 -6.04
N GLN A 168 12.35 13.23 -6.70
CA GLN A 168 12.20 13.26 -8.16
C GLN A 168 11.21 14.32 -8.64
N ASP A 169 10.46 14.95 -7.73
CA ASP A 169 9.54 16.04 -8.02
C ASP A 169 10.03 17.32 -7.32
N ALA A 170 10.53 18.26 -8.11
CA ALA A 170 11.18 19.47 -7.60
C ALA A 170 10.25 20.31 -6.70
N ASP A 171 8.95 20.32 -6.96
CA ASP A 171 7.98 21.07 -6.16
C ASP A 171 7.81 20.41 -4.78
N LEU A 172 7.75 19.08 -4.74
CA LEU A 172 7.66 18.33 -3.48
C LEU A 172 8.94 18.45 -2.65
N ASP A 173 10.12 18.32 -3.28
CA ASP A 173 11.40 18.44 -2.60
C ASP A 173 11.61 19.85 -2.01
N GLN A 174 11.40 20.90 -2.82
CA GLN A 174 11.56 22.29 -2.38
C GLN A 174 10.54 22.70 -1.32
N SER A 175 9.33 22.14 -1.34
CA SER A 175 8.31 22.41 -0.32
C SER A 175 8.61 21.77 1.04
N GLY A 176 9.65 20.94 1.15
CA GLY A 176 9.96 20.18 2.36
C GLY A 176 8.91 19.11 2.65
N THR A 177 8.29 18.54 1.61
CA THR A 177 7.34 17.45 1.77
C THR A 177 8.02 16.26 2.42
N THR A 178 7.39 15.65 3.43
CA THR A 178 7.93 14.45 4.09
C THR A 178 7.07 13.21 3.85
N PRO A 179 7.65 12.00 3.85
CA PRO A 179 6.89 10.76 3.76
C PRO A 179 5.93 10.58 4.94
N ALA A 180 4.74 10.05 4.66
CA ALA A 180 3.79 9.66 5.69
C ALA A 180 3.00 8.40 5.31
N ILE A 181 2.44 7.73 6.31
CA ILE A 181 1.51 6.61 6.13
C ILE A 181 0.21 6.96 6.84
N ILE A 182 -0.92 6.90 6.13
CA ILE A 182 -2.26 6.88 6.71
C ILE A 182 -2.67 5.42 6.79
N GLN A 183 -2.72 4.88 8.01
CA GLN A 183 -2.97 3.46 8.25
C GLN A 183 -4.37 3.25 8.80
N VAL A 184 -5.10 2.30 8.21
CA VAL A 184 -6.40 1.85 8.69
C VAL A 184 -6.26 0.47 9.34
N SER A 185 -6.30 0.45 10.67
CA SER A 185 -6.14 -0.73 11.52
C SER A 185 -7.47 -1.19 12.12
N GLY A 186 -7.48 -2.35 12.79
CA GLY A 186 -8.68 -2.91 13.43
C GLY A 186 -9.34 -4.03 12.62
N SER A 187 -10.56 -4.40 13.01
CA SER A 187 -11.28 -5.59 12.53
C SER A 187 -12.77 -5.32 12.30
N LEU A 188 -13.49 -6.24 11.64
CA LEU A 188 -14.95 -6.11 11.51
C LEU A 188 -15.68 -6.16 12.85
N LYS A 189 -15.10 -6.84 13.84
CA LYS A 189 -15.65 -7.03 15.19
C LYS A 189 -15.43 -5.80 16.06
N ASP A 190 -14.21 -5.26 16.04
CA ASP A 190 -13.78 -4.19 16.95
C ASP A 190 -13.93 -2.80 16.32
N GLY A 191 -14.22 -2.73 15.02
CA GLY A 191 -14.22 -1.51 14.23
C GLY A 191 -12.85 -1.22 13.61
N PHE A 192 -12.84 -0.27 12.67
CA PHE A 192 -11.61 0.22 12.06
C PHE A 192 -11.27 1.61 12.56
N THR A 193 -10.00 1.82 12.87
CA THR A 193 -9.45 3.12 13.25
C THR A 193 -8.42 3.55 12.22
N THR A 194 -8.34 4.85 11.97
CA THR A 194 -7.39 5.45 11.04
C THR A 194 -6.42 6.33 11.82
N GLN A 195 -5.13 6.22 11.52
CA GLN A 195 -4.08 7.04 12.13
C GLN A 195 -3.12 7.56 11.06
N LEU A 196 -2.62 8.79 11.28
CA LEU A 196 -1.49 9.34 10.55
C LEU A 196 -0.18 8.94 11.26
N ILE A 197 0.74 8.38 10.49
CA ILE A 197 2.09 8.05 10.93
C ILE A 197 3.04 8.91 10.11
N GLU A 198 3.56 9.96 10.73
CA GLU A 198 4.60 10.81 10.16
C GLU A 198 5.97 10.11 10.22
N ASN A 199 6.87 10.48 9.30
CA ASN A 199 8.24 10.01 9.33
C ASN A 199 8.96 10.50 10.60
N ASN A 200 9.31 9.55 11.47
CA ASN A 200 10.10 9.79 12.67
C ASN A 200 11.44 9.01 12.67
N PHE A 201 11.84 8.47 11.52
CA PHE A 201 13.11 7.75 11.41
C PHE A 201 14.27 8.74 11.36
N HIS A 202 15.31 8.48 12.16
CA HIS A 202 16.53 9.29 12.15
C HIS A 202 17.21 9.29 10.77
N THR A 203 17.11 8.17 10.05
CA THR A 203 17.65 8.03 8.71
C THR A 203 16.75 7.11 7.88
N LEU A 204 16.38 7.59 6.69
CA LEU A 204 15.73 6.77 5.66
C LEU A 204 16.80 6.10 4.80
N LEU A 205 16.46 4.96 4.22
CA LEU A 205 17.35 4.18 3.38
C LEU A 205 17.80 4.99 2.16
N SER A 206 19.05 4.82 1.78
CA SER A 206 19.62 5.26 0.51
C SER A 206 19.01 4.49 -0.67
N MET A 207 19.19 5.01 -1.88
CA MET A 207 18.75 4.29 -3.09
C MET A 207 19.43 2.94 -3.25
N SER A 208 20.72 2.81 -2.93
CA SER A 208 21.44 1.53 -2.98
C SER A 208 20.86 0.50 -2.00
N GLU A 209 20.50 0.91 -0.78
CA GLU A 209 19.87 0.01 0.19
C GLU A 209 18.46 -0.41 -0.27
N ILE A 210 17.71 0.49 -0.92
CA ILE A 210 16.40 0.16 -1.51
C ILE A 210 16.56 -0.86 -2.65
N GLU A 211 17.51 -0.62 -3.55
CA GLU A 211 17.81 -1.51 -4.68
C GLU A 211 18.23 -2.90 -4.20
N GLU A 212 19.10 -2.98 -3.20
CA GLU A 212 19.51 -4.23 -2.56
C GLU A 212 18.29 -4.98 -2.03
N ILE A 213 17.45 -4.34 -1.21
CA ILE A 213 16.23 -4.97 -0.67
C ILE A 213 15.30 -5.48 -1.79
N VAL A 214 15.12 -4.70 -2.85
CA VAL A 214 14.29 -5.09 -4.01
C VAL A 214 14.84 -6.34 -4.68
N LEU A 215 16.15 -6.36 -4.95
CA LEU A 215 16.82 -7.50 -5.57
C LEU A 215 16.76 -8.74 -4.67
N GLU A 216 17.03 -8.59 -3.38
CA GLU A 216 16.97 -9.70 -2.42
C GLU A 216 15.57 -10.33 -2.34
N VAL A 217 14.53 -9.51 -2.19
CA VAL A 217 13.14 -9.99 -2.13
C VAL A 217 12.78 -10.69 -3.43
N TRP A 218 13.22 -10.14 -4.57
CA TRP A 218 12.98 -10.72 -5.88
C TRP A 218 13.66 -12.07 -6.06
N ASP A 219 14.93 -12.19 -5.67
CA ASP A 219 15.69 -13.43 -5.72
C ASP A 219 15.11 -14.49 -4.80
N ASP A 220 14.75 -14.12 -3.56
CA ASP A 220 14.12 -15.03 -2.61
C ASP A 220 12.76 -15.54 -3.16
N MET A 221 11.99 -14.68 -3.82
CA MET A 221 10.74 -15.08 -4.48
C MET A 221 10.95 -16.07 -5.63
N ILE A 222 11.96 -15.83 -6.48
CA ILE A 222 12.29 -16.74 -7.58
C ILE A 222 12.70 -18.10 -7.01
N ARG A 223 13.60 -18.10 -6.03
CA ARG A 223 14.11 -19.32 -5.39
C ARG A 223 12.99 -20.14 -4.77
N VAL A 224 12.18 -19.54 -3.88
CA VAL A 224 11.06 -20.24 -3.22
C VAL A 224 10.09 -20.83 -4.24
N ARG A 225 9.80 -20.10 -5.32
CA ARG A 225 8.93 -20.61 -6.39
C ARG A 225 9.53 -21.81 -7.12
N GLN A 226 10.84 -21.80 -7.39
CA GLN A 226 11.54 -22.92 -8.04
C GLN A 226 11.58 -24.16 -7.13
N GLU A 227 11.81 -23.97 -5.83
CA GLU A 227 11.75 -25.05 -4.83
C GLU A 227 10.38 -25.71 -4.82
N ASP A 228 9.30 -24.93 -4.72
CA ASP A 228 7.93 -25.45 -4.66
C ASP A 228 7.55 -26.17 -5.98
N GLN A 229 7.94 -25.64 -7.15
CA GLN A 229 7.73 -26.33 -8.44
C GLN A 229 8.54 -27.63 -8.56
N GLY A 230 9.76 -27.67 -8.00
CA GLY A 230 10.58 -28.88 -7.94
C GLY A 230 9.99 -29.95 -7.03
N LEU A 231 9.34 -29.55 -5.94
CA LEU A 231 8.62 -30.43 -5.03
C LEU A 231 7.36 -31.01 -5.69
N GLU A 232 6.54 -30.18 -6.35
CA GLU A 232 5.33 -30.64 -7.06
C GLU A 232 5.64 -31.68 -8.14
N ARG A 233 6.73 -31.48 -8.90
CA ARG A 233 7.17 -32.44 -9.93
C ARG A 233 7.62 -33.77 -9.34
N LYS A 234 8.20 -33.78 -8.14
CA LYS A 234 8.63 -35.03 -7.46
C LYS A 234 7.46 -35.82 -6.88
N THR A 235 6.37 -35.15 -6.50
CA THR A 235 5.15 -35.81 -6.00
C THR A 235 4.21 -36.29 -7.11
N GLY A 236 4.42 -35.88 -8.36
CA GLY A 236 3.54 -36.18 -9.50
C GLY A 236 3.75 -37.53 -10.21
N THR A 237 4.75 -38.32 -9.84
CA THR A 237 5.05 -39.63 -10.45
C THR A 237 5.04 -40.76 -9.41
N GLY A 238 3.86 -41.05 -8.88
CA GLY A 238 3.65 -42.13 -7.89
C GLY A 238 2.23 -42.70 -7.92
N GLY A 239 1.62 -42.79 -9.10
CA GLY A 239 0.40 -43.57 -9.33
C GLY A 239 0.76 -44.79 -10.18
N LEU A 240 1.34 -45.81 -9.55
CA LEU A 240 1.56 -47.12 -10.14
C LEU A 240 0.21 -47.83 -10.24
N PHE A 241 -0.12 -48.24 -11.45
CA PHE A 241 -0.82 -49.50 -11.68
C PHE A 241 0.00 -50.60 -11.02
N ASP A 242 -0.62 -51.32 -10.08
CA ASP A 242 -0.41 -52.73 -9.77
C ASP A 242 -1.78 -53.32 -9.41
#